data_AF-A0A7R8X182-F1
#
_entry.id   AF-A0A7R8X182-F1
#
_cell.length_a   1.000
_cell.length_b   1.000
_cell.length_c   1.000
_cell.angle_alpha   90.00
_cell.angle_beta   90.00
_cell.angle_gamma   90.00
#
_symmetry.space_group_name_H-M   'P 1'
#
loop_
_entity.id
_entity.type
_entity.pdbx_description
1 polymer ?
#
loop_
_entity_poly.entity_id
_entity_poly.type
_entity_poly.pdbx_seq_one_letter_code
_entity_poly.pdbx_strand_id
1 'polypeptide(L)'
;MYPRIQPSLVLDITDILENVPRSCHCCGHVAEEECLACFDIMEGLETTAYCSPCMTKVHSHRKRAHHRSKKLQIPPEARDIFLSSNSLPVPRAHMELFAVVCIHTSHYVAFVKGGSGADAPWCFFDSMADREGGETGHNIPEVVEHSDIAYWLSDSCTQQVLSVKEDKRLPEHVRRLLCDGYMCFYQSHDVLMYR
;
A
#
# COMPACT_ATOMS: atom_id res chain seq x y z
N MET A 1 1.51 -23.44 -2.96
CA MET A 1 1.22 -22.28 -3.84
C MET A 1 0.76 -21.16 -2.93
N TYR A 2 1.30 -19.95 -3.09
CA TYR A 2 0.92 -18.81 -2.26
C TYR A 2 -0.52 -18.38 -2.58
N PRO A 3 -1.27 -17.81 -1.61
CA PRO A 3 -2.55 -17.19 -1.92
C PRO A 3 -2.33 -16.02 -2.90
N ARG A 4 -3.34 -15.73 -3.72
CA ARG A 4 -3.28 -14.53 -4.57
C ARG A 4 -3.23 -13.29 -3.69
N ILE A 5 -2.30 -12.40 -4.02
CA ILE A 5 -2.22 -11.07 -3.42
C ILE A 5 -2.22 -10.08 -4.57
N GLN A 6 -3.09 -9.08 -4.49
CA GLN A 6 -3.06 -7.93 -5.38
C GLN A 6 -2.36 -6.80 -4.62
N PRO A 7 -1.11 -6.45 -4.95
CA PRO A 7 -0.44 -5.32 -4.36
C PRO A 7 -1.18 -4.01 -4.69
N SER A 8 -1.40 -3.16 -3.70
CA SER A 8 -1.95 -1.83 -3.92
C SER A 8 -0.95 -0.98 -4.71
N LEU A 9 -1.40 -0.24 -5.72
CA LEU A 9 -0.53 0.69 -6.46
C LEU A 9 -0.02 1.83 -5.59
N VAL A 10 -0.84 2.24 -4.62
CA VAL A 10 -0.51 3.26 -3.63
C VAL A 10 -0.83 2.70 -2.25
N LEU A 11 0.10 2.88 -1.32
CA LEU A 11 -0.04 2.50 0.08
C LEU A 11 -0.11 3.76 0.93
N ASP A 12 -1.22 3.97 1.63
CA ASP A 12 -1.33 5.01 2.63
C ASP A 12 -0.77 4.49 3.97
N ILE A 13 0.28 5.13 4.45
CA ILE A 13 1.00 4.72 5.67
C ILE A 13 0.75 5.66 6.84
N THR A 14 -0.09 6.69 6.67
CA THR A 14 -0.28 7.78 7.64
C THR A 14 -0.63 7.26 9.04
N ASP A 15 -1.57 6.31 9.12
CA ASP A 15 -2.07 5.80 10.41
C ASP A 15 -1.12 4.77 11.06
N ILE A 16 -0.05 4.38 10.34
CA ILE A 16 1.01 3.49 10.83
C ILE A 16 2.17 4.31 11.39
N LEU A 17 2.43 5.49 10.82
CA LEU A 17 3.52 6.37 11.25
C LEU A 17 3.30 6.87 12.69
N GLU A 18 4.39 6.95 13.44
CA GLU A 18 4.44 7.63 14.74
C GLU A 18 4.80 9.10 14.57
N ASN A 19 4.43 9.94 15.53
CA ASN A 19 4.77 11.37 15.55
C ASN A 19 4.25 12.16 14.34
N VAL A 20 3.17 11.71 13.70
CA VAL A 20 2.48 12.44 12.63
C VAL A 20 1.03 12.74 13.04
N PRO A 21 0.45 13.86 12.59
CA PRO A 21 -0.96 14.13 12.83
C PRO A 21 -1.82 13.10 12.08
N ARG A 22 -2.88 12.61 12.73
CA ARG A 22 -3.89 11.72 12.14
C ARG A 22 -5.26 12.39 12.14
N SER A 23 -6.14 12.00 11.24
CA SER A 23 -7.52 12.49 11.20
C SER A 23 -8.38 11.74 12.22
N CYS A 24 -9.21 12.46 12.95
CA CYS A 24 -10.25 11.87 13.78
C CYS A 24 -11.28 11.21 12.88
N HIS A 25 -11.50 9.91 13.07
CA HIS A 25 -12.47 9.13 12.31
C HIS A 25 -13.89 9.72 12.31
N CYS A 26 -14.30 10.38 13.40
CA CYS A 26 -15.66 10.90 13.53
C CYS A 26 -15.89 12.27 12.88
N CYS A 27 -14.88 13.15 12.88
CA CYS A 27 -15.09 14.55 12.51
C CYS A 27 -14.01 15.13 11.59
N GLY A 28 -13.00 14.34 11.20
CA GLY A 28 -11.91 14.75 10.30
C GLY A 28 -10.86 15.69 10.90
N HIS A 29 -11.12 16.31 12.06
CA HIS A 29 -10.15 17.15 12.77
C HIS A 29 -8.96 16.33 13.30
N VAL A 30 -7.90 16.99 13.75
CA VAL A 30 -6.73 16.29 14.31
C VAL A 30 -7.11 15.37 15.47
N ALA A 31 -6.70 14.11 15.37
CA ALA A 31 -6.80 13.15 16.44
C ALA A 31 -5.69 13.39 17.48
N GLU A 32 -6.07 13.34 18.75
CA GLU A 32 -5.15 13.47 19.89
C GLU A 32 -4.91 12.13 20.59
N GLU A 33 -5.79 11.16 20.35
CA GLU A 33 -5.80 9.87 21.02
C GLU A 33 -6.09 8.74 20.02
N GLU A 34 -5.46 7.60 20.24
CA GLU A 34 -5.71 6.35 19.52
C GLU A 34 -6.27 5.27 20.43
N CYS A 35 -7.13 4.42 19.89
CA CYS A 35 -7.67 3.26 20.57
C CYS A 35 -7.62 2.04 19.65
N LEU A 36 -6.67 1.14 19.90
CA LEU A 36 -6.47 -0.07 19.10
C LEU A 36 -7.68 -1.03 19.15
N ALA A 37 -8.44 -1.02 20.25
CA ALA A 37 -9.65 -1.84 20.38
C ALA A 37 -10.82 -1.34 19.50
N CYS A 38 -10.71 -0.15 18.92
CA CYS A 38 -11.67 0.36 17.94
C CYS A 38 -11.34 -0.04 16.49
N PHE A 39 -10.24 -0.76 16.25
CA PHE A 39 -9.86 -1.21 14.91
C PHE A 39 -10.98 -2.00 14.24
N ASP A 40 -11.26 -1.66 12.98
CA ASP A 40 -12.23 -2.34 12.13
C ASP A 40 -11.51 -2.86 10.88
N ILE A 41 -11.71 -4.13 10.55
CA ILE A 41 -11.00 -4.75 9.42
C ILE A 41 -11.49 -4.24 8.06
N MET A 42 -12.72 -3.74 7.97
CA MET A 42 -13.29 -3.24 6.73
C MET A 42 -12.88 -1.79 6.43
N GLU A 43 -12.77 -0.96 7.48
CA GLU A 43 -12.38 0.45 7.36
C GLU A 43 -10.88 0.68 7.59
N GLY A 44 -10.21 -0.20 8.36
CA GLY A 44 -8.76 -0.16 8.58
C GLY A 44 -8.33 0.64 9.81
N LEU A 45 -7.09 1.13 9.79
CA LEU A 45 -6.47 1.80 10.94
C LEU A 45 -7.03 3.20 11.23
N GLU A 46 -7.65 3.84 10.23
CA GLU A 46 -8.29 5.15 10.38
C GLU A 46 -9.35 5.17 11.49
N THR A 47 -9.99 4.04 11.78
CA THR A 47 -11.02 3.91 12.83
C THR A 47 -10.48 3.96 14.25
N THR A 48 -9.17 3.98 14.42
CA THR A 48 -8.52 3.95 15.73
C THR A 48 -8.25 5.35 16.28
N ALA A 49 -8.26 6.40 15.46
CA ALA A 49 -7.82 7.75 15.83
C ALA A 49 -8.99 8.72 16.10
N TYR A 50 -8.95 9.43 17.22
CA TYR A 50 -10.00 10.36 17.64
C TYR A 50 -9.44 11.64 18.27
N CYS A 51 -10.15 12.76 18.07
CA CYS A 51 -9.98 13.94 18.91
C CYS A 51 -10.61 13.69 20.29
N SER A 52 -10.18 14.42 21.33
CA SER A 52 -10.59 14.18 22.72
C SER A 52 -12.14 14.17 22.91
N PRO A 53 -12.93 15.09 22.30
CA PRO A 53 -14.39 15.05 22.41
C PRO A 53 -15.02 13.80 21.77
N CYS A 54 -14.54 13.40 20.58
CA CYS A 54 -15.05 12.23 19.89
C CYS A 54 -14.67 10.94 20.61
N MET A 55 -13.45 10.86 21.17
CA MET A 55 -13.01 9.73 21.97
C MET A 55 -13.99 9.50 23.13
N THR A 56 -14.28 10.54 23.91
CA THR A 56 -15.23 10.49 25.04
C THR A 56 -16.63 10.05 24.58
N LYS A 57 -17.15 10.63 23.49
CA LYS A 57 -18.47 10.33 22.98
C LYS A 57 -18.59 8.88 22.51
N VAL A 58 -17.63 8.40 21.72
CA VAL A 58 -17.61 7.02 21.19
C VAL A 58 -17.47 5.99 22.31
N HIS A 59 -16.66 6.29 23.32
CA HIS A 59 -16.37 5.40 24.44
C HIS A 59 -17.42 5.45 25.55
N SER A 60 -18.38 6.37 25.48
CA SER A 60 -19.58 6.33 26.34
C SER A 60 -20.48 5.13 26.05
N HIS A 61 -20.37 4.55 24.84
CA HIS A 61 -21.15 3.38 24.47
C HIS A 61 -20.72 2.14 25.24
N ARG A 62 -21.67 1.39 25.80
CA ARG A 62 -21.41 0.20 26.66
C ARG A 62 -20.43 -0.81 26.06
N LYS A 63 -20.47 -1.03 24.75
CA LYS A 63 -19.54 -1.96 24.06
C LYS A 63 -18.09 -1.48 24.04
N ARG A 64 -17.85 -0.17 24.16
CA ARG A 64 -16.53 0.47 24.06
C ARG A 64 -16.05 1.05 25.40
N ALA A 65 -16.88 1.03 26.44
CA ALA A 65 -16.60 1.62 27.75
C ALA A 65 -15.35 1.05 28.46
N HIS A 66 -14.90 -0.16 28.08
CA HIS A 66 -13.70 -0.80 28.64
C HIS A 66 -12.46 -0.65 27.77
N HIS A 67 -12.57 -0.01 26.61
CA HIS A 67 -11.40 0.20 25.77
C HIS A 67 -10.45 1.20 26.45
N ARG A 68 -9.15 1.07 26.13
CA ARG A 68 -8.11 1.99 26.60
C ARG A 68 -7.60 2.81 25.44
N SER A 69 -7.58 4.13 25.61
CA SER A 69 -6.93 5.05 24.69
C SER A 69 -5.48 5.30 25.08
N LYS A 70 -4.66 5.65 24.09
CA LYS A 70 -3.30 6.15 24.24
C LYS A 70 -3.22 7.51 23.57
N LYS A 71 -2.49 8.45 24.16
CA LYS A 71 -2.26 9.76 23.54
C LYS A 71 -1.32 9.62 22.35
N LEU A 72 -1.72 10.20 21.21
CA LEU A 72 -0.86 10.36 20.05
C LEU A 72 0.19 11.43 20.36
N GLN A 73 1.42 11.17 19.91
CA GLN A 73 2.46 12.17 19.92
C GLN A 73 2.31 12.99 18.63
N ILE A 74 2.11 14.29 18.77
CA ILE A 74 1.94 15.21 17.64
C ILE A 74 3.02 16.29 17.78
N PRO A 75 3.80 16.58 16.73
CA PRO A 75 4.78 17.66 16.76
C PRO A 75 4.11 18.98 17.13
N PRO A 76 4.70 19.79 18.03
CA PRO A 76 4.12 21.06 18.47
C PRO A 76 3.74 21.98 17.30
N GLU A 77 4.57 22.02 16.26
CA GLU A 77 4.39 22.83 15.06
C GLU A 77 3.14 22.42 14.28
N ALA A 78 2.92 21.11 14.13
CA ALA A 78 1.71 20.57 13.51
C ALA A 78 0.48 20.84 14.37
N ARG A 79 0.63 20.75 15.69
CA ARG A 79 -0.47 21.00 16.64
C ARG A 79 -1.00 22.42 16.51
N ASP A 80 -0.12 23.42 16.43
CA ASP A 80 -0.53 24.81 16.33
C ASP A 80 -1.18 25.13 14.97
N ILE A 81 -0.67 24.57 13.86
CA ILE A 81 -1.23 24.78 12.53
C ILE A 81 -2.63 24.14 12.41
N PHE A 82 -2.76 22.87 12.77
CA PHE A 82 -3.97 22.10 12.47
C PHE A 82 -5.05 22.20 13.57
N LEU A 83 -4.71 22.52 14.83
CA LEU A 83 -5.73 22.80 15.85
C LEU A 83 -6.27 24.24 15.80
N SER A 84 -5.47 25.22 15.34
CA SER A 84 -5.93 26.60 15.21
C SER A 84 -6.76 26.84 13.95
N SER A 85 -6.49 26.07 12.89
CA SER A 85 -7.24 26.11 11.64
C SER A 85 -8.03 24.82 11.44
N ASN A 86 -9.23 24.74 12.04
CA ASN A 86 -10.21 23.65 11.88
C ASN A 86 -10.70 23.40 10.43
N SER A 87 -10.01 23.96 9.42
CA SER A 87 -10.37 23.89 8.00
C SER A 87 -9.31 23.22 7.13
N LEU A 88 -8.10 22.97 7.64
CA LEU A 88 -7.06 22.29 6.86
C LEU A 88 -7.17 20.77 7.04
N PRO A 89 -7.20 20.00 5.94
CA PRO A 89 -7.16 18.54 6.02
C PRO A 89 -5.81 18.09 6.57
N VAL A 90 -5.82 17.03 7.37
CA VAL A 90 -4.59 16.41 7.86
C VAL A 90 -3.81 15.81 6.68
N PRO A 91 -2.52 16.11 6.52
CA PRO A 91 -1.72 15.56 5.43
C PRO A 91 -1.63 14.04 5.54
N ARG A 92 -1.72 13.36 4.39
CA ARG A 92 -1.60 11.90 4.28
C ARG A 92 -0.27 11.54 3.63
N ALA A 93 0.45 10.61 4.25
CA ALA A 93 1.70 10.06 3.74
C ALA A 93 1.40 8.81 2.89
N HIS A 94 1.75 8.90 1.61
CA HIS A 94 1.57 7.82 0.65
C HIS A 94 2.91 7.31 0.13
N MET A 95 2.94 6.02 -0.22
CA MET A 95 4.04 5.40 -0.95
C MET A 95 3.49 4.77 -2.23
N GLU A 96 4.26 4.86 -3.31
CA GLU A 96 3.92 4.28 -4.61
C GLU A 96 4.64 2.95 -4.78
N LEU A 97 3.90 1.92 -5.23
CA LEU A 97 4.48 0.66 -5.66
C LEU A 97 5.28 0.89 -6.94
N PHE A 98 6.56 0.55 -6.92
CA PHE A 98 7.44 0.72 -8.08
C PHE A 98 8.11 -0.58 -8.54
N ALA A 99 8.12 -1.63 -7.72
CA ALA A 99 8.60 -2.93 -8.15
C ALA A 99 7.92 -4.08 -7.41
N VAL A 100 7.76 -5.21 -8.08
CA VAL A 100 7.35 -6.48 -7.50
C VAL A 100 8.32 -7.56 -7.98
N VAL A 101 9.02 -8.19 -7.05
CA VAL A 101 9.83 -9.38 -7.34
C VAL A 101 8.91 -10.59 -7.20
N CYS A 102 8.86 -11.41 -8.24
CA CYS A 102 8.10 -12.65 -8.27
C CYS A 102 9.05 -13.85 -8.32
N ILE A 103 8.62 -14.98 -7.75
CA ILE A 103 9.35 -16.24 -7.80
C ILE A 103 8.44 -17.37 -8.25
N HIS A 104 8.80 -18.01 -9.36
CA HIS A 104 8.18 -19.26 -9.76
C HIS A 104 9.19 -20.39 -9.55
N THR A 105 8.87 -21.32 -8.64
CA THR A 105 9.72 -22.42 -8.15
C THR A 105 11.08 -21.97 -7.61
N SER A 106 12.05 -21.68 -8.48
CA SER A 106 13.41 -21.23 -8.14
C SER A 106 13.89 -20.05 -8.99
N HIS A 107 13.07 -19.57 -9.91
CA HIS A 107 13.43 -18.51 -10.85
C HIS A 107 12.78 -17.18 -10.45
N TYR A 108 13.62 -16.18 -10.21
CA TYR A 108 13.18 -14.83 -9.86
C TYR A 108 13.04 -13.97 -11.12
N VAL A 109 11.95 -13.24 -11.17
CA VAL A 109 11.65 -12.22 -12.19
C VAL A 109 11.13 -10.96 -11.51
N ALA A 110 11.11 -9.85 -12.23
CA ALA A 110 10.65 -8.59 -11.68
C ALA A 110 9.63 -7.90 -12.58
N PHE A 111 8.64 -7.29 -11.96
CA PHE A 111 7.83 -6.23 -12.55
C PHE A 111 8.32 -4.91 -11.99
N VAL A 112 8.69 -3.96 -12.84
CA VAL A 112 9.25 -2.68 -12.43
C VAL A 112 8.52 -1.56 -13.16
N LYS A 113 8.18 -0.50 -12.44
CA LYS A 113 7.58 0.70 -13.01
C LYS A 113 8.64 1.51 -13.74
N GLY A 114 8.44 1.77 -15.03
CA GLY A 114 9.37 2.43 -15.94
C GLY A 114 9.43 3.96 -15.81
N GLY A 115 8.77 4.55 -14.83
CA GLY A 115 8.71 6.01 -14.65
C GLY A 115 7.94 6.41 -13.39
N SER A 116 7.75 7.72 -13.23
CA SER A 116 6.97 8.30 -12.12
C SER A 116 5.53 8.58 -12.54
N GLY A 117 4.60 8.49 -11.58
CA GLY A 117 3.20 8.81 -11.79
C GLY A 117 2.35 7.61 -12.19
N ALA A 118 1.03 7.75 -12.06
CA ALA A 118 0.08 6.64 -12.22
C ALA A 118 0.14 5.96 -13.60
N ASP A 119 0.39 6.74 -14.65
CA ASP A 119 0.36 6.28 -16.05
C ASP A 119 1.70 5.71 -16.55
N ALA A 120 2.73 5.66 -15.71
CA ALA A 120 4.02 5.14 -16.15
C ALA A 120 3.91 3.65 -16.51
N PRO A 121 4.53 3.23 -17.62
CA PRO A 121 4.45 1.85 -18.07
C PRO A 121 5.13 0.92 -17.08
N TRP A 122 4.71 -0.34 -17.05
CA TRP A 122 5.39 -1.39 -16.31
C TRP A 122 6.24 -2.21 -17.26
N CYS A 123 7.37 -2.68 -16.77
CA CYS A 123 8.24 -3.59 -17.50
C CYS A 123 8.34 -4.91 -16.74
N PHE A 124 8.24 -6.01 -17.47
CA PHE A 124 8.61 -7.34 -17.01
C PHE A 124 10.08 -7.58 -17.34
N PHE A 125 10.84 -8.06 -16.37
CA PHE A 125 12.25 -8.39 -16.51
C PHE A 125 12.50 -9.85 -16.15
N ASP A 126 13.12 -10.57 -17.08
CA ASP A 126 13.61 -11.93 -16.89
C ASP A 126 15.11 -11.98 -17.20
N SER A 127 15.91 -12.36 -16.20
CA SER A 127 17.37 -12.44 -16.31
C SER A 127 17.88 -13.64 -17.11
N MET A 128 17.01 -14.63 -17.36
CA MET A 128 17.33 -15.86 -18.07
C MET A 128 16.22 -16.20 -19.07
N ALA A 129 15.72 -15.19 -19.79
CA ALA A 129 14.64 -15.31 -20.76
C ALA A 129 14.99 -16.26 -21.92
N ASP A 130 16.25 -16.19 -22.38
CA ASP A 130 16.78 -17.07 -23.42
C ASP A 130 18.24 -17.47 -23.13
N ARG A 131 18.78 -18.40 -23.92
CA ARG A 131 20.16 -18.89 -23.80
C ARG A 131 20.79 -19.11 -25.16
N GLU A 132 21.96 -18.52 -25.36
CA GLU A 132 22.81 -18.80 -26.51
C GLU A 132 23.94 -19.78 -26.14
N GLY A 133 24.00 -20.89 -26.86
CA GLY A 133 25.00 -21.94 -26.69
C GLY A 133 24.68 -23.01 -25.64
N GLY A 134 25.52 -24.04 -25.58
CA GLY A 134 25.38 -25.19 -24.68
C GLY A 134 26.07 -24.97 -23.32
N GLU A 135 27.05 -25.82 -23.00
CA GLU A 135 27.77 -25.77 -21.71
C GLU A 135 28.57 -24.48 -21.50
N THR A 136 29.21 -23.95 -22.55
CA THR A 136 29.93 -22.66 -22.51
C THR A 136 29.05 -21.47 -22.91
N GLY A 137 27.73 -21.68 -22.96
CA GLY A 137 26.77 -20.65 -23.32
C GLY A 137 26.55 -19.61 -22.23
N HIS A 138 25.78 -18.59 -22.56
CA HIS A 138 25.38 -17.53 -21.64
C HIS A 138 23.88 -17.24 -21.78
N ASN A 139 23.30 -16.64 -20.73
CA ASN A 139 21.88 -16.29 -20.73
C ASN A 139 21.69 -14.91 -21.38
N ILE A 140 20.56 -14.74 -22.04
CA ILE A 140 20.10 -13.48 -22.63
C ILE A 140 18.96 -12.94 -21.76
N PRO A 141 19.14 -11.77 -21.13
CA PRO A 141 18.07 -11.13 -20.39
C PRO A 141 17.06 -10.47 -21.33
N GLU A 142 15.80 -10.40 -20.91
CA GLU A 142 14.73 -9.72 -21.65
C GLU A 142 14.02 -8.70 -20.75
N VAL A 143 13.67 -7.56 -21.35
CA VAL A 143 12.79 -6.55 -20.77
C VAL A 143 11.62 -6.32 -21.72
N VAL A 144 10.40 -6.58 -21.24
CA VAL A 144 9.16 -6.43 -22.02
C VAL A 144 8.27 -5.40 -21.35
N GLU A 145 7.82 -4.40 -22.11
CA GLU A 145 6.85 -3.43 -21.62
C GLU A 145 5.43 -4.04 -21.57
N HIS A 146 4.71 -3.78 -20.49
CA HIS A 146 3.32 -4.15 -20.27
C HIS A 146 2.52 -2.95 -19.76
N SER A 147 1.60 -2.45 -20.59
CA SER A 147 0.75 -1.29 -20.26
C SER A 147 -0.47 -1.64 -19.40
N ASP A 148 -0.85 -2.92 -19.33
CA ASP A 148 -2.05 -3.38 -18.63
C ASP A 148 -1.82 -3.71 -17.15
N ILE A 149 -0.56 -3.83 -16.70
CA ILE A 149 -0.24 -4.19 -15.30
C ILE A 149 -0.85 -3.20 -14.31
N ALA A 150 -0.75 -1.90 -14.57
CA ALA A 150 -1.36 -0.88 -13.71
C ALA A 150 -2.89 -1.06 -13.62
N TYR A 151 -3.55 -1.41 -14.73
CA TYR A 151 -4.98 -1.71 -14.74
C TYR A 151 -5.30 -2.94 -13.89
N TRP A 152 -4.56 -4.03 -14.03
CA TRP A 152 -4.76 -5.27 -13.26
C TRP A 152 -4.51 -5.10 -11.75
N LEU A 153 -3.63 -4.18 -11.36
CA LEU A 153 -3.38 -3.84 -9.96
C LEU A 153 -4.36 -2.81 -9.40
N SER A 154 -5.14 -2.14 -10.24
CA SER A 154 -6.09 -1.10 -9.80
C SER A 154 -7.27 -1.70 -9.02
N ASP A 155 -7.86 -0.89 -8.14
CA ASP A 155 -9.05 -1.28 -7.37
C ASP A 155 -10.24 -1.67 -8.26
N SER A 156 -10.30 -1.08 -9.47
CA SER A 156 -11.35 -1.38 -10.45
C SER A 156 -11.30 -2.83 -10.95
N CYS A 157 -10.12 -3.45 -10.96
CA CYS A 157 -9.92 -4.82 -11.40
C CYS A 157 -10.01 -5.84 -10.25
N THR A 158 -10.03 -5.40 -8.99
CA THR A 158 -10.04 -6.29 -7.82
C THR A 158 -11.16 -7.32 -7.86
N GLN A 159 -12.39 -6.89 -8.17
CA GLN A 159 -13.53 -7.82 -8.28
C GLN A 159 -13.37 -8.81 -9.42
N GLN A 160 -12.81 -8.36 -10.55
CA GLN A 160 -12.53 -9.23 -11.69
C GLN A 160 -11.48 -10.29 -11.32
N VAL A 161 -10.37 -9.88 -10.72
CA VAL A 161 -9.30 -10.78 -10.22
C VAL A 161 -9.85 -11.81 -9.23
N LEU A 162 -10.68 -11.37 -8.27
CA LEU A 162 -11.31 -12.25 -7.29
C LEU A 162 -12.32 -13.22 -7.91
N SER A 163 -13.01 -12.83 -8.98
CA SER A 163 -14.00 -13.68 -9.66
C SER A 163 -13.39 -14.85 -10.44
N VAL A 164 -12.13 -14.75 -10.85
CA VAL A 164 -11.44 -15.79 -11.62
C VAL A 164 -11.10 -16.97 -10.71
N LYS A 165 -11.82 -18.09 -10.84
CA LYS A 165 -11.60 -19.28 -9.99
C LYS A 165 -10.31 -20.05 -10.26
N GLU A 166 -9.83 -20.03 -11.51
CA GLU A 166 -8.66 -20.79 -11.96
C GLU A 166 -7.55 -19.84 -12.40
N ASP A 167 -6.39 -19.89 -11.74
CA ASP A 167 -5.24 -19.01 -12.01
C ASP A 167 -4.79 -19.05 -13.48
N LYS A 168 -4.98 -20.20 -14.15
CA LYS A 168 -4.61 -20.42 -15.55
C LYS A 168 -5.41 -19.57 -16.54
N ARG A 169 -6.51 -18.96 -16.12
CA ARG A 169 -7.32 -18.07 -16.96
C ARG A 169 -6.85 -16.62 -16.92
N LEU A 170 -5.98 -16.27 -15.97
CA LEU A 170 -5.33 -14.96 -15.94
C LEU A 170 -4.26 -14.91 -17.04
N PRO A 171 -4.03 -13.73 -17.66
CA PRO A 171 -2.88 -13.52 -18.52
C PRO A 171 -1.58 -13.92 -17.79
N GLU A 172 -0.61 -14.47 -18.51
CA GLU A 172 0.56 -15.09 -17.90
C GLU A 172 1.31 -14.16 -16.93
N HIS A 173 1.64 -12.94 -17.37
CA HIS A 173 2.35 -11.97 -16.55
C HIS A 173 1.53 -11.50 -15.34
N VAL A 174 0.21 -11.37 -15.50
CA VAL A 174 -0.71 -11.04 -14.40
C VAL A 174 -0.77 -12.19 -13.39
N ARG A 175 -0.84 -13.44 -13.87
CA ARG A 175 -0.78 -14.62 -13.02
C ARG A 175 0.52 -14.65 -12.22
N ARG A 176 1.66 -14.41 -12.86
CA ARG A 176 2.96 -14.35 -12.19
C ARG A 176 3.00 -13.24 -11.15
N LEU A 177 2.51 -12.05 -11.48
CA LEU A 177 2.44 -10.93 -10.56
C LEU A 177 1.61 -11.23 -9.30
N LEU A 178 0.40 -11.76 -9.49
CA LEU A 178 -0.58 -11.95 -8.41
C LEU A 178 -0.39 -13.24 -7.61
N CYS A 179 0.12 -14.31 -8.25
CA CYS A 179 0.22 -15.65 -7.64
C CYS A 179 1.65 -16.00 -7.23
N ASP A 180 2.65 -15.42 -7.91
CA ASP A 180 4.06 -15.69 -7.68
C ASP A 180 4.78 -14.47 -7.02
N GLY A 181 4.05 -13.44 -6.58
CA GLY A 181 4.60 -12.27 -5.90
C GLY A 181 5.32 -12.60 -4.59
N TYR A 182 6.60 -12.26 -4.50
CA TYR A 182 7.48 -12.54 -3.36
C TYR A 182 7.77 -11.31 -2.51
N MET A 183 8.12 -10.18 -3.15
CA MET A 183 8.38 -8.91 -2.47
C MET A 183 7.77 -7.75 -3.25
N CYS A 184 7.13 -6.83 -2.55
CA CYS A 184 6.60 -5.59 -3.11
C CYS A 184 7.41 -4.41 -2.56
N PHE A 185 7.86 -3.53 -3.46
CA PHE A 185 8.69 -2.39 -3.12
C PHE A 185 7.90 -1.10 -3.33
N TYR A 186 7.83 -0.31 -2.26
CA TYR A 186 7.15 0.97 -2.23
C TYR A 186 8.17 2.08 -1.96
N GLN A 187 7.96 3.24 -2.56
CA GLN A 187 8.79 4.43 -2.32
C GLN A 187 7.93 5.68 -2.14
N SER A 188 8.43 6.64 -1.36
CA SER A 188 7.82 7.97 -1.26
C SER A 188 8.65 8.97 -2.06
N HIS A 189 8.00 9.69 -2.98
CA HIS A 189 8.65 10.76 -3.75
C HIS A 189 9.01 11.97 -2.89
N ASP A 190 8.30 12.18 -1.77
CA ASP A 190 8.55 13.29 -0.84
C ASP A 190 9.80 13.07 0.02
N VAL A 191 10.10 11.81 0.37
CA VAL A 191 11.30 11.46 1.15
C VAL A 191 12.58 11.51 0.29
N LEU A 192 12.45 11.40 -1.04
CA LEU A 192 13.57 11.56 -1.97
C LEU A 192 14.05 13.02 -2.12
N MET A 193 13.23 13.99 -1.70
CA MET A 193 13.53 15.43 -1.78
C MET A 193 14.37 15.96 -0.59
N TYR A 194 14.60 15.15 0.45
CA TYR A 194 15.50 15.47 1.57
C TYR A 194 16.89 14.84 1.37
N ARG A 195 17.51 15.10 0.21
CA ARG A 195 18.92 14.79 -0.06
C ARG A 195 19.79 16.03 0.00
#